data_AF-A0A529NBJ5-F1
#
_entry.id   AF-A0A529NBJ5-F1
#
_cell.length_a   1.000
_cell.length_b   1.000
_cell.length_c   1.000
_cell.angle_alpha   90.00
_cell.angle_beta   90.00
_cell.angle_gamma   90.00
#
_symmetry.space_group_name_H-M   'P 1'
#
loop_
_entity.id
_entity.type
_entity.pdbx_description
1 polymer ?
#
loop_
_entity_poly.entity_id
_entity_poly.type
_entity_poly.pdbx_seq_one_letter_code
_entity_poly.pdbx_strand_id
1 'polypeptide(L)'
;MQTRWVGGEPTAKIRKTFDELVQAQEAAISMIRPGVSTADTAREINRILKQFGLYKLGNHNGYGTGLGYPPTWLDTLRIMESDRHVFERNMTFFLVSYWAVKEGDVTTELCLGEPFIVTETGCERLSATPLSLT
;
A
#
# COMPACT_ATOMS: atom_id res chain seq x y z
N MET A 1 2.05 9.14 0.34
CA MET A 1 2.97 9.06 -0.82
C MET A 1 2.12 8.82 -2.05
N GLN A 2 2.30 9.56 -3.13
CA GLN A 2 1.41 9.50 -4.29
C GLN A 2 2.19 9.78 -5.57
N THR A 3 1.93 9.04 -6.64
CA THR A 3 2.40 9.40 -7.98
C THR A 3 1.44 10.42 -8.61
N ARG A 4 2.01 11.45 -9.22
CA ARG A 4 1.31 12.44 -10.04
C ARG A 4 1.97 12.52 -11.39
N TRP A 5 1.17 12.64 -12.44
CA TRP A 5 1.64 12.67 -13.81
C TRP A 5 1.68 14.11 -14.32
N VAL A 6 2.71 14.46 -15.09
CA VAL A 6 2.91 15.82 -15.62
C VAL A 6 3.27 15.71 -17.10
N GLY A 7 2.69 16.59 -17.93
CA GLY A 7 3.09 16.73 -19.33
C GLY A 7 2.28 15.91 -20.33
N GLY A 8 1.02 15.58 -20.02
CA GLY A 8 0.11 14.88 -20.93
C GLY A 8 -0.62 13.74 -20.22
N GLU A 9 -1.02 12.72 -20.97
CA GLU A 9 -1.62 11.51 -20.41
C GLU A 9 -0.56 10.42 -20.16
N PRO A 10 -0.64 9.65 -19.07
CA PRO A 10 0.17 8.46 -18.89
C PRO A 10 -0.13 7.44 -19.99
N THR A 11 0.87 6.63 -20.33
CA THR A 11 0.67 5.50 -21.25
C THR A 11 -0.38 4.53 -20.67
N ALA A 12 -1.02 3.75 -21.55
CA ALA A 12 -2.01 2.77 -21.13
C ALA A 12 -1.43 1.74 -20.13
N LYS A 13 -0.14 1.39 -20.28
CA LYS A 13 0.56 0.47 -19.38
C LYS A 13 0.76 1.08 -17.99
N ILE A 14 1.16 2.36 -17.93
CA ILE A 14 1.32 3.10 -16.67
C ILE A 14 -0.01 3.22 -15.95
N ARG A 15 -1.06 3.68 -16.65
CA ARG A 15 -2.40 3.82 -16.09
C ARG A 15 -2.92 2.48 -15.56
N LYS A 16 -2.86 1.43 -16.37
CA LYS A 16 -3.26 0.08 -15.97
C LYS A 16 -2.51 -0.39 -14.73
N THR A 17 -1.18 -0.25 -14.68
CA THR A 17 -0.39 -0.69 -13.53
C THR A 17 -0.78 0.09 -12.27
N PHE A 18 -1.03 1.39 -12.38
CA PHE A 18 -1.48 2.19 -11.24
C PHE A 18 -2.83 1.71 -10.72
N ASP A 19 -3.80 1.47 -11.61
CA ASP A 19 -5.13 0.99 -11.24
C ASP A 19 -5.07 -0.40 -10.56
N GLU A 20 -4.19 -1.29 -11.03
CA GLU A 20 -3.92 -2.60 -10.41
C GLU A 20 -3.33 -2.45 -8.98
N LEU A 21 -2.46 -1.47 -8.75
CA LEU A 21 -1.95 -1.16 -7.41
C LEU A 21 -3.05 -0.57 -6.50
N VAL A 22 -3.92 0.29 -7.01
CA VAL A 22 -5.09 0.82 -6.27
C VAL A 22 -6.00 -0.32 -5.85
N GLN A 23 -6.33 -1.22 -6.77
CA GLN A 23 -7.19 -2.37 -6.48
C GLN A 23 -6.63 -3.26 -5.36
N ALA A 24 -5.31 -3.47 -5.32
CA ALA A 24 -4.67 -4.23 -4.26
C ALA A 24 -4.75 -3.51 -2.90
N GLN A 25 -4.61 -2.18 -2.86
CA GLN A 25 -4.77 -1.40 -1.62
C GLN A 25 -6.22 -1.38 -1.12
N GLU A 26 -7.20 -1.22 -2.01
CA GLU A 26 -8.62 -1.19 -1.63
C GLU A 26 -9.06 -2.52 -1.01
N ALA A 27 -8.61 -3.65 -1.59
CA ALA A 27 -8.86 -4.97 -1.01
C ALA A 27 -8.24 -5.12 0.38
N ALA A 28 -7.02 -4.62 0.59
CA ALA A 28 -6.36 -4.61 1.89
C ALA A 28 -7.14 -3.80 2.93
N ILE A 29 -7.54 -2.58 2.57
CA ILE A 29 -8.32 -1.67 3.41
C ILE A 29 -9.66 -2.33 3.82
N SER A 30 -10.30 -3.05 2.90
CA SER A 30 -11.60 -3.69 3.17
C SER A 30 -11.56 -4.78 4.25
N MET A 31 -10.38 -5.35 4.53
CA MET A 31 -10.22 -6.42 5.52
C MET A 31 -9.56 -5.98 6.83
N ILE A 32 -8.90 -4.82 6.86
CA ILE A 32 -8.25 -4.32 8.07
C ILE A 32 -9.31 -3.98 9.12
N ARG A 33 -9.22 -4.64 10.27
CA ARG A 33 -10.02 -4.41 11.48
C ARG A 33 -9.37 -5.10 12.67
N PRO A 34 -9.78 -4.79 13.91
CA PRO A 34 -9.30 -5.50 15.07
C PRO A 34 -9.46 -7.02 14.94
N GLY A 35 -8.43 -7.77 15.35
CA GLY A 35 -8.43 -9.24 15.29
C GLY A 35 -7.89 -9.85 13.98
N VAL A 36 -7.73 -9.06 12.92
CA VAL A 36 -7.06 -9.52 11.68
C VAL A 36 -5.54 -9.40 11.83
N SER A 37 -4.79 -10.38 11.33
CA SER A 37 -3.32 -10.29 11.38
C SER A 37 -2.77 -9.43 10.24
N THR A 38 -1.65 -8.74 10.50
CA THR A 38 -0.92 -7.98 9.49
C THR A 38 -0.46 -8.87 8.32
N ALA A 39 -0.16 -10.14 8.59
CA ALA A 39 0.13 -11.16 7.58
C ALA A 39 -1.07 -11.45 6.66
N ASP A 40 -2.29 -11.51 7.19
CA ASP A 40 -3.48 -11.78 6.37
C ASP A 40 -3.70 -10.66 5.36
N THR A 41 -3.58 -9.41 5.80
CA THR A 41 -3.62 -8.24 4.92
C THR A 41 -2.51 -8.27 3.89
N ALA A 42 -1.27 -8.63 4.28
CA ALA A 42 -0.18 -8.77 3.33
C ALA A 42 -0.44 -9.87 2.29
N ARG A 43 -0.99 -11.02 2.70
CA ARG A 43 -1.35 -12.12 1.81
C ARG A 43 -2.42 -11.73 0.81
N GLU A 44 -3.41 -10.94 1.22
CA GLU A 44 -4.47 -10.48 0.33
C GLU A 44 -3.94 -9.51 -0.75
N ILE A 45 -3.12 -8.54 -0.34
CA ILE A 45 -2.42 -7.64 -1.28
C ILE A 45 -1.61 -8.47 -2.28
N ASN A 46 -0.79 -9.38 -1.77
CA ASN A 46 0.07 -10.21 -2.60
C ASN A 46 -0.72 -11.16 -3.51
N ARG A 47 -1.89 -11.65 -3.07
CA ARG A 47 -2.78 -12.48 -3.89
C ARG A 47 -3.26 -11.71 -5.12
N ILE A 48 -3.68 -10.46 -4.95
CA ILE A 48 -4.15 -9.59 -6.05
C ILE A 48 -2.97 -9.20 -6.95
N LEU A 49 -1.87 -8.73 -6.38
CA LEU A 49 -0.68 -8.36 -7.15
C LEU A 49 -0.12 -9.52 -7.97
N LYS A 50 -0.19 -10.76 -7.45
CA LYS A 50 0.20 -11.97 -8.21
C LYS A 50 -0.66 -12.17 -9.47
N GLN A 51 -1.95 -11.81 -9.45
CA GLN A 51 -2.83 -11.93 -10.63
C GLN A 51 -2.41 -10.96 -11.75
N PHE A 52 -1.79 -9.83 -11.39
CA PHE A 52 -1.30 -8.82 -12.33
C PHE A 52 0.18 -8.98 -12.69
N GLY A 53 0.87 -9.96 -12.12
CA GLY A 53 2.32 -10.10 -12.27
C GLY A 53 3.14 -9.01 -11.56
N LEU A 54 2.54 -8.32 -10.59
CA LEU A 54 3.12 -7.21 -9.83
C LEU A 54 3.62 -7.65 -8.44
N TYR A 55 4.12 -8.88 -8.33
CA TYR A 55 4.53 -9.46 -7.05
C TYR A 55 6.04 -9.60 -6.93
N LYS A 56 6.57 -9.25 -5.75
CA LYS A 56 7.95 -9.52 -5.34
C LYS A 56 7.95 -10.23 -3.99
N LEU A 57 8.59 -11.39 -3.94
CA LEU A 57 8.72 -12.15 -2.69
C LEU A 57 9.50 -11.34 -1.65
N GLY A 58 8.99 -11.30 -0.42
CA GLY A 58 9.64 -10.61 0.70
C GLY A 58 9.39 -9.10 0.76
N ASN A 59 8.63 -8.52 -0.17
CA ASN A 59 8.20 -7.12 -0.04
C ASN A 59 7.23 -6.97 1.14
N HIS A 60 7.47 -5.94 1.97
CA HIS A 60 6.46 -5.46 2.89
C HIS A 60 5.51 -4.51 2.15
N ASN A 61 4.23 -4.58 2.52
CA ASN A 61 3.15 -3.78 1.95
C ASN A 61 2.72 -2.64 2.89
N GLY A 62 3.43 -2.44 3.99
CA GLY A 62 3.16 -1.37 4.95
C GLY A 62 3.93 -1.54 6.25
N TYR A 63 3.85 -0.53 7.09
CA TYR A 63 4.52 -0.49 8.39
C TYR A 63 3.71 0.32 9.40
N GLY A 64 3.88 0.02 10.69
CA GLY A 64 3.35 0.87 11.76
C GLY A 64 3.97 2.26 11.70
N THR A 65 3.21 3.30 12.04
CA THR A 65 3.67 4.69 12.02
C THR A 65 3.13 5.43 13.24
N GLY A 66 3.71 6.58 13.58
CA GLY A 66 3.26 7.40 14.70
C GLY A 66 4.13 8.64 14.83
N LEU A 67 4.47 9.01 16.07
CA LEU A 67 5.51 10.01 16.32
C LEU A 67 6.88 9.45 15.91
N GLY A 68 7.62 10.20 15.08
CA GLY A 68 8.93 9.81 14.59
C GLY A 68 9.93 10.96 14.62
N TYR A 69 11.20 10.63 14.80
CA TYR A 69 12.33 11.56 14.71
C TYR A 69 13.35 11.02 13.71
N PRO A 70 14.22 11.85 13.13
CA PRO A 70 15.30 11.36 12.27
C PRO A 70 16.08 10.21 12.94
N PRO A 71 16.37 9.13 12.19
CA PRO A 71 16.27 9.01 10.74
C PRO A 71 14.94 8.41 10.22
N THR A 72 13.97 8.09 11.09
CA THR A 72 12.82 7.26 10.69
C THR A 72 11.55 7.59 11.45
N TRP A 73 10.42 7.54 10.74
CA TRP A 73 9.07 7.52 11.34
C TRP A 73 8.48 6.10 11.41
N LEU A 74 9.22 5.09 10.92
CA LEU A 74 8.74 3.72 10.83
C LEU A 74 8.80 3.07 12.21
N ASP A 75 7.68 2.51 12.65
CA ASP A 75 7.64 1.57 13.76
C ASP A 75 8.27 0.22 13.33
N THR A 76 8.29 -0.76 14.23
CA THR A 76 8.75 -2.14 14.03
C THR A 76 7.69 -3.04 13.37
N LEU A 77 6.40 -2.72 13.50
CA LEU A 77 5.29 -3.48 12.92
C LEU A 77 5.34 -3.45 11.38
N ARG A 78 5.07 -4.58 10.72
CA ARG A 78 5.06 -4.71 9.27
C ARG A 78 3.75 -5.33 8.78
N ILE A 79 3.26 -4.85 7.63
CA ILE A 79 2.28 -5.57 6.83
C ILE A 79 3.08 -6.44 5.86
N MET A 80 3.47 -7.63 6.32
CA MET A 80 4.32 -8.57 5.59
C MET A 80 3.89 -10.00 5.91
N GLU A 81 4.04 -10.93 4.96
CA GLU A 81 3.58 -12.32 5.13
C GLU A 81 4.25 -13.08 6.29
N SER A 82 5.37 -12.58 6.84
CA SER A 82 6.06 -13.15 8.00
C SER A 82 5.74 -12.47 9.33
N ASP A 83 5.08 -11.31 9.31
CA ASP A 83 4.66 -10.59 10.52
C ASP A 83 3.32 -11.18 11.00
N ARG A 84 3.18 -11.46 12.30
CA ARG A 84 1.99 -12.11 12.89
C ARG A 84 1.25 -11.22 13.87
N HIS A 85 1.63 -9.94 13.98
CA HIS A 85 0.91 -9.02 14.83
C HIS A 85 -0.55 -8.91 14.39
N VAL A 86 -1.42 -8.70 15.36
CA VAL A 86 -2.85 -8.54 15.16
C VAL A 86 -3.16 -7.07 15.23
N PHE A 87 -3.98 -6.57 14.30
CA PHE A 87 -4.47 -5.21 14.38
C PHE A 87 -5.32 -5.03 15.63
N GLU A 88 -5.09 -3.93 16.34
CA GLU A 88 -5.89 -3.48 17.46
C GLU A 88 -6.40 -2.07 17.21
N ARG A 89 -7.52 -1.72 17.85
CA ARG A 89 -8.11 -0.38 17.75
C ARG A 89 -7.07 0.69 18.12
N ASN A 90 -7.09 1.81 17.38
CA ASN A 90 -6.21 2.96 17.51
C ASN A 90 -4.75 2.73 17.07
N MET A 91 -4.39 1.53 16.59
CA MET A 91 -3.10 1.38 15.90
C MET A 91 -3.11 2.20 14.60
N THR A 92 -1.95 2.76 14.25
CA THR A 92 -1.78 3.52 13.01
C THR A 92 -0.69 2.92 12.15
N PHE A 93 -0.94 2.88 10.85
CA PHE A 93 -0.08 2.26 9.86
C PHE A 93 -0.01 3.12 8.62
N PHE A 94 1.03 2.89 7.83
CA PHE A 94 1.17 3.42 6.49
C PHE A 94 1.18 2.23 5.53
N LEU A 95 0.13 2.10 4.72
CA LEU A 95 0.06 1.12 3.64
C LEU A 95 0.90 1.62 2.47
N VAL A 96 1.68 0.75 1.83
CA VAL A 96 2.52 1.10 0.69
C VAL A 96 2.43 0.05 -0.41
N SER A 97 2.24 0.52 -1.64
CA SER A 97 2.33 -0.30 -2.84
C SER A 97 3.13 0.47 -3.87
N TYR A 98 4.09 -0.20 -4.50
CA TYR A 98 4.93 0.43 -5.49
C TYR A 98 5.35 -0.57 -6.56
N TRP A 99 5.53 -0.08 -7.77
CA TRP A 99 5.99 -0.90 -8.89
C TRP A 99 6.75 -0.06 -9.91
N ALA A 100 7.79 -0.65 -10.49
CA ALA A 100 8.54 -0.05 -11.59
C ALA A 100 8.02 -0.60 -12.92
N VAL A 101 7.53 0.30 -13.78
CA VAL A 101 7.05 -0.02 -15.12
C VAL A 101 8.16 0.32 -16.12
N LYS A 102 8.59 -0.67 -16.89
CA LYS A 102 9.58 -0.48 -17.98
C LYS A 102 8.89 -0.35 -19.33
N GLU A 103 9.19 0.71 -20.08
CA GLU A 103 8.75 0.98 -21.45
C GLU A 103 9.95 1.42 -22.30
N GLY A 104 10.46 0.50 -23.13
CA GLY A 104 11.73 0.72 -23.84
C GLY A 104 12.89 0.94 -22.86
N ASP A 105 13.58 2.07 -23.01
CA ASP A 105 14.70 2.48 -22.16
C ASP A 105 14.25 3.32 -20.94
N VAL A 106 12.96 3.59 -20.80
CA VAL A 106 12.41 4.36 -19.69
C VAL A 106 11.86 3.42 -18.61
N THR A 107 12.19 3.71 -17.35
CA THR A 107 11.59 3.06 -16.18
C THR A 107 10.88 4.11 -15.33
N THR A 108 9.61 3.90 -15.08
CA THR A 108 8.77 4.79 -14.27
C THR A 108 8.39 4.09 -12.97
N GLU A 109 8.69 4.72 -11.83
CA GLU A 109 8.24 4.24 -10.53
C GLU A 109 6.85 4.77 -10.20
N LEU A 110 5.94 3.86 -9.89
CA LEU A 110 4.60 4.14 -9.39
C LEU A 110 4.57 3.83 -7.90
N CYS A 111 4.04 4.76 -7.12
CA CYS A 111 4.03 4.71 -5.66
C CYS A 111 2.67 5.19 -5.13
N LEU A 112 2.05 4.35 -4.32
CA LEU A 112 0.81 4.62 -3.61
C LEU A 112 1.05 4.36 -2.13
N GLY A 113 0.77 5.35 -1.30
CA GLY A 113 0.97 5.26 0.13
C GLY A 113 -0.14 5.96 0.89
N GLU A 114 -0.78 5.21 1.78
CA GLU A 114 -2.01 5.60 2.46
C GLU A 114 -1.87 5.38 3.97
N PRO A 115 -1.82 6.46 4.77
CA PRO A 115 -1.88 6.35 6.22
C PRO A 115 -3.30 6.00 6.67
N PHE A 116 -3.44 5.09 7.63
CA PHE A 116 -4.73 4.73 8.20
C PHE A 116 -4.65 4.50 9.71
N ILE A 117 -5.80 4.66 10.37
CA ILE A 117 -6.02 4.28 11.76
C ILE A 117 -7.00 3.11 11.82
N VAL A 118 -6.71 2.12 12.66
CA VAL A 118 -7.62 1.00 12.92
C VAL A 118 -8.74 1.48 13.84
N THR A 119 -9.99 1.31 13.41
CA THR A 119 -11.19 1.66 14.17
C THR A 119 -11.73 0.43 14.91
N GLU A 120 -12.93 0.52 15.48
CA GLU A 120 -13.55 -0.62 16.17
C GLU A 120 -13.90 -1.78 15.24
N THR A 121 -14.29 -1.46 14.01
CA THR A 121 -14.88 -2.41 13.06
C THR A 121 -14.15 -2.47 11.73
N GLY A 122 -13.14 -1.63 11.53
CA GLY A 122 -12.45 -1.44 10.26
C GLY A 122 -11.17 -0.62 10.38
N CYS A 123 -10.89 0.19 9.36
CA CYS A 123 -9.94 1.27 9.41
C CYS A 123 -10.47 2.52 8.70
N GLU A 124 -9.89 3.67 9.04
CA GLU A 124 -10.16 4.94 8.40
C GLU A 124 -8.86 5.51 7.83
N ARG A 125 -8.95 6.07 6.61
CA ARG A 125 -7.87 6.78 5.96
C ARG A 125 -7.60 8.11 6.66
N LEU A 126 -6.34 8.39 6.95
CA LEU A 126 -5.93 9.66 7.55
C LEU A 126 -5.65 10.74 6.48
N SER A 127 -5.62 10.37 5.19
CA SER A 127 -5.46 11.29 4.07
C SER A 127 -6.77 11.43 3.29
N ALA A 128 -7.13 12.68 2.96
CA ALA A 128 -8.23 12.99 2.05
C ALA A 128 -7.82 12.95 0.56
N THR A 129 -6.56 12.68 0.27
CA THR A 129 -6.04 12.73 -1.11
C THR A 129 -6.58 11.56 -1.93
N PRO A 130 -7.20 11.77 -3.10
CA PRO A 130 -7.67 10.67 -3.94
C PRO A 130 -6.53 9.74 -4.39
N LEU A 131 -6.85 8.44 -4.46
CA LEU A 131 -5.97 7.42 -5.05
C LEU A 131 -6.12 7.44 -6.58
N SER A 132 -5.71 8.54 -7.19
CA SER A 132 -5.82 8.74 -8.64
C SER A 132 -4.48 9.12 -9.25
N LEU A 133 -4.28 8.67 -10.49
CA LEU A 133 -3.18 9.11 -11.33
C LEU A 133 -3.66 10.30 -12.16
N THR A 134 -3.57 11.49 -11.55
CA THR A 134 -3.79 12.80 -12.19
C THR A 134 -2.48 13.40 -12.64
#